data_AF-A0AAD5VEM5-F1
#
_entry.id   AF-A0AAD5VEM5-F1
#
_cell.length_a   1.000
_cell.length_b   1.000
_cell.length_c   1.000
_cell.angle_alpha   90.00
_cell.angle_beta   90.00
_cell.angle_gamma   90.00
#
_symmetry.space_group_name_H-M   'P 1'
#
loop_
_entity.id
_entity.type
_entity.pdbx_description
1 polymer ?
#
loop_
_entity_poly.entity_id
_entity_poly.type
_entity_poly.pdbx_seq_one_letter_code
_entity_poly.pdbx_strand_id
1 'polypeptide(L)'
;MSQEKFPNPEHGLVVPIDPRSLLRRVLEFEIEFILLKETRPKPEAVNDAGDQIETTVLQEISDVPQEAGIGVQLIHAGAGSGQYEVIAGPLSPLESADALVFERETIYNIASKHGASLASRNHLTVGHPIGLRAPI
;
A
#
# COMPACT_ATOMS: atom_id res chain seq x y z
N MET A 1 30.64 5.77 -7.15
CA MET A 1 30.81 4.42 -7.72
C MET A 1 29.92 4.34 -8.95
N SER A 2 30.49 4.06 -10.13
CA SER A 2 29.74 3.94 -11.39
C SER A 2 29.11 2.55 -11.45
N GLN A 3 27.80 2.46 -11.69
CA GLN A 3 27.14 1.17 -11.88
C GLN A 3 27.51 0.60 -13.26
N GLU A 4 27.85 -0.69 -13.30
CA GLU A 4 28.03 -1.41 -14.55
C GLU A 4 26.69 -1.52 -15.29
N LYS A 5 26.71 -1.14 -16.57
CA LYS A 5 25.52 -1.03 -17.42
C LYS A 5 25.06 -2.39 -17.97
N PHE A 6 25.87 -3.44 -17.83
CA PHE A 6 25.63 -4.77 -18.36
C PHE A 6 25.97 -5.82 -17.29
N PRO A 7 25.11 -6.83 -17.07
CA PRO A 7 25.34 -7.86 -16.07
C PRO A 7 26.55 -8.73 -16.45
N ASN A 8 27.48 -8.91 -15.51
CA ASN A 8 28.65 -9.77 -15.67
C ASN A 8 28.29 -11.21 -15.26
N PRO A 9 28.57 -12.24 -16.08
CA PRO A 9 28.25 -13.63 -15.74
C PRO A 9 29.07 -14.19 -14.55
N GLU A 10 30.21 -13.59 -14.21
CA GLU A 10 31.05 -14.04 -13.09
C GLU A 10 30.67 -13.40 -11.75
N HIS A 11 30.12 -12.19 -11.77
CA HIS A 11 29.71 -11.45 -10.58
C HIS A 11 28.32 -10.87 -10.84
N GLY A 12 27.31 -11.35 -10.11
CA GLY A 12 25.92 -10.91 -10.25
C GLY A 12 25.75 -9.38 -10.14
N LEU A 13 24.60 -8.88 -10.57
CA LEU A 13 24.31 -7.43 -10.63
C LEU A 13 24.60 -6.75 -9.28
N VAL A 14 25.60 -5.87 -9.25
CA VAL A 14 25.96 -5.12 -8.04
C VAL A 14 25.09 -3.86 -7.96
N VAL A 15 23.96 -3.98 -7.27
CA VAL A 15 23.15 -2.82 -6.88
C VAL A 15 23.79 -2.20 -5.62
N PRO A 16 24.24 -0.92 -5.66
CA PRO A 16 24.95 -0.28 -4.55
C PRO A 16 24.14 -0.23 -3.25
N ILE A 17 22.82 -0.21 -3.38
CA ILE A 17 21.85 -0.28 -2.29
C ILE A 17 20.67 -1.10 -2.82
N ASP A 18 20.48 -2.31 -2.31
CA ASP A 18 19.20 -3.00 -2.40
C ASP A 18 18.37 -2.61 -1.16
N PRO A 19 17.28 -1.84 -1.30
CA PRO A 19 16.44 -1.44 -0.18
C PRO A 19 15.92 -2.63 0.63
N ARG A 20 15.73 -3.80 -0.01
CA ARG A 20 15.27 -5.03 0.66
C ARG A 20 16.32 -5.56 1.63
N SER A 21 17.60 -5.54 1.23
CA SER A 21 18.73 -5.94 2.07
C SER A 21 18.99 -5.03 3.29
N LEU A 22 18.44 -3.81 3.31
CA LEU A 22 18.62 -2.84 4.39
C LEU A 22 17.52 -2.88 5.46
N LEU A 23 16.47 -3.69 5.28
CA LEU A 23 15.34 -3.78 6.20
C LEU A 23 15.76 -4.41 7.53
N ARG A 24 15.73 -3.61 8.59
CA ARG A 24 16.06 -4.09 9.95
C ARG A 24 14.85 -4.21 10.89
N ARG A 25 13.75 -3.49 10.62
CA ARG A 25 12.66 -3.26 11.63
C ARG A 25 11.26 -2.96 11.07
N VAL A 26 10.92 -3.29 9.82
CA VAL A 26 9.51 -3.23 9.41
C VAL A 26 8.85 -4.51 9.96
N LEU A 27 7.76 -4.36 10.71
CA LEU A 27 7.01 -5.50 11.26
C LEU A 27 5.55 -5.36 10.84
N GLU A 28 5.03 -4.14 10.95
CA GLU A 28 3.70 -3.73 10.51
C GLU A 28 3.84 -2.52 9.59
N PHE A 29 2.89 -2.33 8.70
CA PHE A 29 2.84 -1.18 7.80
C PHE A 29 1.40 -0.72 7.57
N GLU A 30 1.28 0.54 7.18
CA GLU A 30 0.03 1.22 6.90
C GLU A 30 0.08 1.75 5.46
N ILE A 31 -1.00 1.59 4.70
CA ILE A 31 -1.14 2.18 3.36
C ILE A 31 -2.35 3.11 3.37
N GLU A 32 -2.08 4.41 3.28
CA GLU A 32 -3.09 5.46 3.16
C GLU A 32 -3.38 5.76 1.68
N PHE A 33 -4.65 5.76 1.29
CA PHE A 33 -5.08 6.03 -0.08
C PHE A 33 -6.41 6.78 -0.14
N ILE A 34 -6.69 7.38 -1.30
CA ILE A 34 -7.97 8.01 -1.60
C ILE A 34 -8.54 7.33 -2.86
N LEU A 35 -9.75 6.79 -2.74
CA LEU A 35 -10.51 6.24 -3.86
C LEU A 35 -11.18 7.39 -4.62
N LEU A 36 -10.96 7.45 -5.93
CA LEU A 36 -11.41 8.52 -6.81
C LEU A 36 -12.31 7.96 -7.92
N LYS A 37 -13.41 8.66 -8.22
CA LYS A 37 -14.28 8.39 -9.38
C LYS A 37 -13.63 8.87 -10.68
N GLU A 38 -12.96 10.02 -10.61
CA GLU A 38 -12.39 10.72 -11.74
C GLU A 38 -11.07 11.37 -11.30
N THR A 39 -10.04 11.37 -12.15
CA THR A 39 -8.76 12.03 -11.84
C THR A 39 -8.55 13.33 -12.60
N ARG A 40 -9.32 13.57 -13.67
CA ARG A 40 -9.25 14.77 -14.53
C ARG A 40 -10.65 15.15 -15.02
N PRO A 41 -10.99 16.45 -15.11
CA PRO A 41 -10.13 17.63 -14.94
C PRO A 41 -9.87 18.00 -13.47
N LYS A 42 -10.66 17.49 -12.53
CA LYS A 42 -10.48 17.66 -11.08
C LYS A 42 -10.66 16.31 -10.41
N PRO A 43 -9.76 15.89 -9.49
CA PRO A 43 -9.97 14.69 -8.70
C PRO A 43 -11.28 14.77 -7.92
N GLU A 44 -12.13 13.76 -8.10
CA GLU A 44 -13.37 13.59 -7.34
C GLU A 44 -13.28 12.29 -6.56
N ALA A 45 -13.37 12.40 -5.24
CA ALA A 45 -13.36 11.22 -4.39
C ALA A 45 -14.66 10.42 -4.53
N VAL A 46 -14.58 9.15 -4.16
CA VAL A 46 -15.79 8.36 -3.91
C VAL A 46 -16.34 8.87 -2.57
N ASN A 47 -17.50 9.53 -2.61
CA ASN A 47 -17.96 10.41 -1.51
C ASN A 47 -19.21 9.90 -0.75
N ASP A 48 -19.67 8.67 -0.96
CA ASP A 48 -20.92 8.22 -0.36
C ASP A 48 -20.72 6.91 0.38
N ALA A 49 -20.72 6.98 1.72
CA ALA A 49 -20.88 5.81 2.56
C ALA A 49 -22.12 5.03 2.09
N GLY A 50 -21.90 3.86 1.48
CA GLY A 50 -22.95 3.05 0.86
C GLY A 50 -22.95 3.03 -0.67
N ASP A 51 -21.98 3.67 -1.34
CA ASP A 51 -21.72 3.41 -2.76
C ASP A 51 -21.31 1.94 -2.92
N GLN A 52 -21.98 1.25 -3.84
CA GLN A 52 -21.75 -0.17 -4.11
C GLN A 52 -20.30 -0.40 -4.57
N ILE A 53 -19.73 0.56 -5.31
CA ILE A 53 -18.35 0.48 -5.78
C ILE A 53 -17.37 0.58 -4.61
N GLU A 54 -17.58 1.52 -3.69
CA GLU A 54 -16.76 1.67 -2.49
C GLU A 54 -16.74 0.37 -1.69
N THR A 55 -17.92 -0.14 -1.36
CA THR A 55 -18.06 -1.33 -0.51
C THR A 55 -17.41 -2.54 -1.17
N THR A 56 -17.63 -2.74 -2.48
CA THR A 56 -17.03 -3.85 -3.22
C THR A 56 -15.51 -3.73 -3.32
N VAL A 57 -14.98 -2.52 -3.55
CA VAL A 57 -13.53 -2.29 -3.60
C VAL A 57 -12.88 -2.55 -2.25
N LEU A 58 -13.43 -2.00 -1.15
CA LEU A 58 -12.86 -2.17 0.19
C LEU A 58 -12.93 -3.63 0.66
N GLN A 59 -14.01 -4.35 0.32
CA GLN A 59 -14.12 -5.77 0.62
C GLN A 59 -13.04 -6.57 -0.13
N GLU A 60 -12.86 -6.33 -1.43
CA GLU A 60 -11.84 -7.04 -2.21
C GLU A 60 -10.41 -6.69 -1.76
N ILE A 61 -10.17 -5.45 -1.31
CA ILE A 61 -8.88 -5.03 -0.70
C ILE A 61 -8.61 -5.78 0.61
N SER A 62 -9.66 -6.16 1.35
CA SER A 62 -9.50 -7.01 2.54
C SER A 62 -9.25 -8.47 2.17
N ASP A 63 -9.98 -9.00 1.19
CA ASP A 63 -10.00 -10.43 0.90
C ASP A 63 -8.74 -10.91 0.14
N VAL A 64 -8.30 -10.17 -0.88
CA VAL A 64 -7.19 -10.60 -1.76
C VAL A 64 -5.86 -10.77 -0.99
N PRO A 65 -5.44 -9.83 -0.12
CA PRO A 65 -4.23 -10.05 0.66
C PRO A 65 -4.37 -11.18 1.68
N GLN A 66 -5.56 -11.38 2.27
CA GLN A 66 -5.81 -12.52 3.16
C GLN A 66 -5.65 -13.86 2.44
N GLU A 67 -6.17 -13.99 1.21
CA GLU A 67 -5.97 -15.17 0.37
C GLU A 67 -4.48 -15.40 0.01
N ALA A 68 -3.70 -14.32 -0.09
CA ALA A 68 -2.25 -14.37 -0.30
C ALA A 68 -1.45 -14.67 0.98
N GLY A 69 -2.11 -14.87 2.13
CA GLY A 69 -1.47 -15.12 3.42
C GLY A 69 -0.95 -13.86 4.13
N ILE A 70 -1.34 -12.67 3.68
CA ILE A 70 -1.03 -11.39 4.31
C ILE A 70 -2.19 -11.03 5.24
N GLY A 71 -1.91 -10.94 6.54
CA GLY A 71 -2.91 -10.57 7.54
C GLY A 71 -3.26 -9.10 7.47
N VAL A 72 -4.35 -8.75 6.79
CA VAL A 72 -5.00 -7.43 6.90
C VAL A 72 -5.65 -7.37 8.29
N GLN A 73 -5.18 -6.46 9.14
CA GLN A 73 -5.71 -6.30 10.50
C GLN A 73 -6.91 -5.36 10.54
N LEU A 74 -6.84 -4.26 9.79
CA LEU A 74 -7.83 -3.19 9.84
C LEU A 74 -7.87 -2.42 8.52
N ILE A 75 -9.08 -2.09 8.08
CA ILE A 75 -9.33 -1.04 7.10
C ILE A 75 -10.21 0.00 7.78
N HIS A 76 -9.81 1.26 7.78
CA HIS A 76 -10.64 2.34 8.34
C HIS A 76 -10.67 3.56 7.44
N ALA A 77 -11.77 4.30 7.53
CA ALA A 77 -11.90 5.59 6.87
C ALA A 77 -10.95 6.62 7.50
N GLY A 78 -10.33 7.44 6.66
CA GLY A 78 -9.49 8.57 7.06
C GLY A 78 -10.31 9.86 7.27
N ALA A 79 -9.60 10.98 7.46
CA ALA A 79 -10.23 12.28 7.69
C ALA A 79 -10.76 12.95 6.42
N GLY A 80 -10.28 12.55 5.24
CA GLY A 80 -10.72 13.06 3.94
C GLY A 80 -11.80 12.21 3.27
N SER A 81 -12.62 12.82 2.41
CA SER A 81 -13.59 12.09 1.59
C SER A 81 -12.92 11.03 0.71
N GLY A 82 -13.46 9.81 0.72
CA GLY A 82 -12.91 8.66 0.00
C GLY A 82 -11.52 8.22 0.49
N GLN A 83 -11.06 8.72 1.65
CA GLN A 83 -9.78 8.36 2.21
C GLN A 83 -9.90 7.10 3.07
N TYR A 84 -8.97 6.18 2.92
CA TYR A 84 -8.86 4.97 3.72
C TYR A 84 -7.41 4.68 4.09
N GLU A 85 -7.26 3.87 5.12
CA GLU A 85 -5.99 3.33 5.56
C GLU A 85 -6.16 1.82 5.79
N VAL A 86 -5.21 1.04 5.26
CA VAL A 86 -5.12 -0.40 5.48
C VAL A 86 -3.90 -0.68 6.34
N ILE A 87 -4.08 -1.48 7.39
CA ILE A 87 -3.03 -1.93 8.30
C ILE A 87 -2.81 -3.42 8.10
N ALA A 88 -1.56 -3.82 7.84
CA ALA A 88 -1.20 -5.22 7.62
C ALA A 88 0.05 -5.64 8.39
N GLY A 89 0.09 -6.93 8.75
CA GLY A 89 1.15 -7.56 9.55
C GLY A 89 0.65 -8.19 10.84
N PRO A 90 1.51 -8.43 11.84
CA PRO A 90 2.97 -8.34 11.75
C PRO A 90 3.57 -9.45 10.88
N LEU A 91 4.64 -9.14 10.16
CA LEU A 91 5.44 -10.08 9.35
C LEU A 91 6.94 -9.89 9.64
N SER A 92 7.80 -10.79 9.17
CA SER A 92 9.24 -10.53 9.23
C SER A 92 9.62 -9.33 8.33
N PRO A 93 10.73 -8.61 8.58
CA PRO A 93 11.04 -7.41 7.81
C PRO A 93 11.08 -7.56 6.30
N LEU A 94 11.52 -8.71 5.80
CA LEU A 94 11.53 -8.99 4.36
C LEU A 94 10.11 -9.24 3.84
N GLU A 95 9.33 -10.05 4.55
CA GLU A 95 7.93 -10.32 4.22
C GLU A 95 7.06 -9.07 4.30
N SER A 96 7.27 -8.18 5.28
CA SER A 96 6.56 -6.91 5.37
C SER A 96 6.82 -6.01 4.16
N ALA A 97 8.04 -5.99 3.63
CA ALA A 97 8.33 -5.22 2.43
C ALA A 97 7.72 -5.83 1.16
N ASP A 98 7.61 -7.16 1.11
CA ASP A 98 6.96 -7.86 0.00
C ASP A 98 5.46 -7.65 0.03
N ALA A 99 4.86 -7.80 1.20
CA ALA A 99 3.47 -7.52 1.46
C ALA A 99 3.13 -6.06 1.14
N LEU A 100 3.95 -5.09 1.55
CA LEU A 100 3.73 -3.67 1.24
C LEU A 100 3.63 -3.42 -0.27
N VAL A 101 4.56 -3.99 -1.06
CA VAL A 101 4.53 -3.83 -2.52
C VAL A 101 3.33 -4.56 -3.12
N PHE A 102 3.10 -5.80 -2.71
CA PHE A 102 1.98 -6.61 -3.19
C PHE A 102 0.64 -5.92 -2.91
N GLU A 103 0.43 -5.44 -1.69
CA GLU A 103 -0.82 -4.85 -1.24
C GLU A 103 -1.06 -3.51 -1.89
N ARG A 104 -0.01 -2.69 -2.06
CA ARG A 104 -0.11 -1.45 -2.84
C ARG A 104 -0.58 -1.71 -4.27
N GLU A 105 0.05 -2.65 -4.98
CA GLU A 105 -0.34 -2.98 -6.36
C GLU A 105 -1.73 -3.64 -6.42
N THR A 106 -2.08 -4.44 -5.41
CA THR A 106 -3.42 -5.03 -5.26
C THR A 106 -4.50 -3.96 -5.14
N ILE A 107 -4.30 -2.97 -4.26
CA ILE A 107 -5.21 -1.83 -4.10
C ILE A 107 -5.37 -1.09 -5.45
N TYR A 108 -4.27 -0.80 -6.15
CA TYR A 108 -4.31 -0.19 -7.49
C TYR A 108 -5.12 -1.00 -8.50
N ASN A 109 -4.87 -2.30 -8.58
CA ASN A 109 -5.52 -3.17 -9.54
C ASN A 109 -7.01 -3.35 -9.25
N ILE A 110 -7.40 -3.48 -7.99
CA ILE A 110 -8.81 -3.60 -7.59
C ILE A 110 -9.57 -2.32 -7.91
N ALA A 111 -9.04 -1.15 -7.55
CA ALA A 111 -9.71 0.11 -7.89
C ALA A 111 -9.88 0.25 -9.41
N SER A 112 -8.81 -0.03 -10.18
CA SER A 112 -8.87 0.02 -11.65
C SER A 112 -9.87 -0.98 -12.24
N LYS A 113 -9.98 -2.19 -11.67
CA LYS A 113 -10.95 -3.22 -12.07
C LYS A 113 -12.39 -2.73 -11.94
N HIS A 114 -12.69 -1.92 -10.92
CA HIS A 114 -14.01 -1.36 -10.65
C HIS A 114 -14.23 0.03 -11.26
N GLY A 115 -13.34 0.49 -12.14
CA GLY A 115 -13.46 1.79 -12.81
C GLY A 115 -13.15 2.99 -11.93
N ALA A 116 -12.56 2.76 -10.75
CA ALA A 116 -12.06 3.80 -9.87
C ALA A 116 -10.57 4.04 -10.10
N SER A 117 -10.10 5.21 -9.70
CA SER A 117 -8.68 5.57 -9.65
C SER A 117 -8.24 5.75 -8.20
N LEU A 118 -6.93 5.72 -7.95
CA LEU A 118 -6.37 5.93 -6.63
C LEU A 118 -5.38 7.09 -6.60
N ALA A 119 -5.52 7.94 -5.59
CA ALA A 119 -4.45 8.82 -5.15
C ALA A 119 -3.83 8.22 -3.88
N SER A 120 -2.61 7.68 -4.01
CA SER A 120 -1.88 7.17 -2.86
C SER A 120 -1.22 8.31 -2.10
N ARG A 121 -1.39 8.31 -0.77
CA ARG A 121 -0.55 9.05 0.16
C ARG A 121 0.40 8.04 0.77
N ASN A 122 1.59 7.91 0.20
CA ASN A 122 2.59 7.01 0.77
C ASN A 122 3.00 7.51 2.16
N HIS A 123 2.49 6.90 3.22
CA HIS A 123 2.94 7.10 4.60
C HIS A 123 3.37 5.74 5.15
N LEU A 124 4.67 5.47 5.17
CA LEU A 124 5.20 4.26 5.79
C LEU A 124 5.48 4.55 7.27
N THR A 125 4.58 4.14 8.15
CA THR A 125 4.84 4.21 9.60
C THR A 125 5.68 2.99 10.01
N VAL A 126 6.98 3.19 10.21
CA VAL A 126 7.86 2.14 10.75
C VAL A 126 7.80 2.18 12.27
N GLY A 127 6.97 1.32 12.86
CA GLY A 127 6.93 1.05 14.29
C GLY A 127 6.41 2.20 15.15
N HIS A 128 5.08 2.23 15.35
CA HIS A 128 4.46 2.84 16.52
C HIS A 128 3.23 2.02 16.94
N PRO A 129 2.98 1.81 18.24
CA PRO A 129 1.71 1.28 18.68
C PRO A 129 0.58 2.21 18.23
N ILE A 130 -0.48 1.60 17.70
CA ILE A 130 -1.70 2.24 17.18
C ILE A 130 -2.13 3.39 18.12
N GLY A 131 -2.22 4.62 17.60
CA GLY A 131 -2.95 5.71 18.26
C GLY A 131 -2.22 7.03 18.55
N LEU A 132 -1.01 7.29 18.04
CA LEU A 132 -0.36 8.61 18.20
C LEU A 132 0.21 9.14 16.89
N ARG A 133 -0.67 9.49 15.95
CA ARG A 133 -0.34 10.49 14.92
C ARG A 133 -0.36 11.86 15.62
N ALA A 134 0.78 12.54 15.68
CA ALA A 134 0.82 13.93 16.13
C ALA A 134 -0.10 14.77 15.21
N PRO A 135 -0.95 15.66 15.75
CA PRO A 135 -1.78 16.52 14.93
C PRO A 135 -0.88 17.44 14.09
N ILE A 136 -1.21 17.53 12.80
CA ILE A 136 -0.73 18.57 11.88
C ILE A 136 -1.27 19.94 12.27
#